data_AF-A0A960DK01-F1
#
_entry.id   AF-A0A960DK01-F1
#
_cell.length_a   1.000
_cell.length_b   1.000
_cell.length_c   1.000
_cell.angle_alpha   90.00
_cell.angle_beta   90.00
_cell.angle_gamma   90.00
#
_symmetry.space_group_name_H-M   'P 1'
#
loop_
_entity.id
_entity.type
_entity.pdbx_description
1 polymer ?
#
loop_
_entity_poly.entity_id
_entity_poly.type
_entity_poly.pdbx_seq_one_letter_code
_entity_poly.pdbx_strand_id
1 'polypeptide(L)'
;MGQLNPRHLDHRRSLTPREYAVDPTLFGVAADLTFWVPPRGDAVSMQIALLQHLDVCAWGAAGRRTSAAALCRRFGFSPQTLSKVTTGQRWAGETVLAALHYAIRSAA
;
A
#
# COMPACT_ATOMS: atom_id res chain seq x y z
N MET A 1 24.26 8.57 -18.86
CA MET A 1 22.85 8.51 -18.42
C MET A 1 22.78 7.62 -17.19
N GLY A 2 22.66 8.20 -16.00
CA GLY A 2 22.63 7.44 -14.76
C GLY A 2 21.34 6.63 -14.67
N GLN A 3 21.45 5.31 -14.52
CA GLN A 3 20.30 4.46 -14.18
C GLN A 3 19.66 5.00 -12.89
N LEU A 4 18.46 5.55 -12.99
CA LEU A 4 17.54 5.64 -11.87
C LEU A 4 17.17 4.21 -11.49
N ASN A 5 18.00 3.54 -10.70
CA ASN A 5 17.57 2.38 -9.96
C ASN A 5 16.58 2.93 -8.92
N PRO A 6 15.24 2.74 -9.07
CA PRO A 6 14.30 3.24 -8.10
C PRO A 6 14.56 2.39 -6.86
N ARG A 7 15.37 2.94 -5.93
CA ARG A 7 15.73 2.27 -4.68
C ARG A 7 14.43 2.08 -3.90
N HIS A 8 13.82 0.92 -4.11
CA HIS A 8 12.52 0.56 -3.55
C HIS A 8 12.56 0.86 -2.04
N LEU A 9 11.55 1.56 -1.52
CA LEU A 9 11.48 1.96 -0.10
C LEU A 9 11.72 0.77 0.84
N ASP A 10 11.30 -0.43 0.43
CA ASP A 10 11.59 -1.71 1.09
C ASP A 10 13.08 -1.95 1.40
N HIS A 11 14.02 -1.48 0.57
CA HIS A 11 15.44 -1.78 0.76
C HIS A 11 16.11 -0.82 1.77
N ARG A 12 15.46 0.30 2.09
CA ARG A 12 16.00 1.32 3.00
C ARG A 12 15.32 1.33 4.36
N ARG A 13 14.10 0.78 4.46
CA ARG A 13 13.28 0.83 5.66
C ARG A 13 13.26 -0.54 6.33
N SER A 14 13.62 -0.58 7.61
CA SER A 14 13.52 -1.80 8.42
C SER A 14 12.09 -2.09 8.87
N LEU A 15 11.20 -1.12 8.79
CA LEU A 15 9.80 -1.23 9.16
C LEU A 15 8.91 -1.30 7.90
N THR A 16 7.93 -2.19 7.96
CA THR A 16 6.82 -2.34 7.04
C THR A 16 5.73 -1.30 7.33
N PRO A 17 4.87 -0.97 6.36
CA PRO A 17 3.77 -0.03 6.57
C PRO A 17 2.88 -0.35 7.78
N ARG A 18 2.51 -1.61 7.98
CA ARG A 18 1.60 -2.00 9.08
C ARG A 18 2.20 -1.82 10.48
N GLU A 19 3.53 -1.76 10.60
CA GLU A 19 4.21 -1.51 11.88
C GLU A 19 4.03 -0.07 12.38
N TYR A 20 3.52 0.83 11.53
CA TYR A 20 3.12 2.18 11.93
C TYR A 20 1.68 2.27 12.44
N ALA A 21 0.87 1.21 12.30
CA ALA A 21 -0.47 1.16 12.84
C ALA A 21 -0.45 0.75 14.32
N VAL A 22 -1.42 1.26 15.11
CA VAL A 22 -1.61 0.84 16.51
C VAL A 22 -2.02 -0.64 16.58
N ASP A 23 -2.89 -1.08 15.67
CA ASP A 23 -3.21 -2.50 15.45
C ASP A 23 -2.84 -2.91 14.01
N PRO A 24 -1.71 -3.61 13.80
CA PRO A 24 -1.26 -4.04 12.48
C PRO A 24 -2.23 -4.99 11.75
N THR A 25 -3.16 -5.64 12.45
CA THR A 25 -4.09 -6.60 11.86
C THR A 25 -5.25 -5.92 11.12
N LEU A 26 -5.53 -4.65 11.45
CA LEU A 26 -6.59 -3.85 10.85
C LEU A 26 -6.13 -3.06 9.62
N PHE A 27 -4.87 -3.21 9.21
CA PHE A 27 -4.32 -2.50 8.06
C PHE A 27 -5.07 -2.87 6.77
N GLY A 28 -5.56 -1.85 6.06
CA GLY A 28 -6.33 -2.04 4.82
C GLY A 28 -7.78 -2.51 5.05
N VAL A 29 -8.24 -2.54 6.31
CA VAL A 29 -9.58 -3.00 6.69
C VAL A 29 -10.38 -1.88 7.36
N ALA A 30 -9.84 -1.25 8.40
CA ALA A 30 -10.55 -0.24 9.20
C ALA A 30 -10.02 1.17 8.87
N ALA A 31 -10.80 1.98 8.15
CA ALA A 31 -10.35 3.29 7.65
C ALA A 31 -10.05 4.33 8.75
N ASP A 32 -10.53 4.09 9.96
CA ASP A 32 -10.31 4.90 11.17
C ASP A 32 -9.10 4.42 12.00
N LEU A 33 -8.28 3.50 11.46
CA LEU A 33 -7.10 2.98 12.13
C LEU A 33 -6.12 4.10 12.49
N THR A 34 -5.70 4.12 13.76
CA THR A 34 -4.74 5.09 14.26
C THR A 34 -3.31 4.69 13.90
N PHE A 35 -2.50 5.69 13.53
CA PHE A 35 -1.09 5.56 13.20
C PHE A 35 -0.21 6.31 14.21
N TRP A 36 1.00 5.81 14.42
CA TRP A 36 1.99 6.38 15.32
C TRP A 36 3.41 6.17 14.75
N VAL A 37 4.40 6.86 15.31
CA VAL A 37 5.81 6.70 14.91
C VAL A 37 6.47 5.70 15.86
N PRO A 38 6.71 4.44 15.44
CA PRO A 38 7.37 3.43 16.26
C PRO A 38 8.86 3.75 16.49
N PRO A 39 9.50 3.10 17.48
CA PRO A 39 10.94 3.12 17.61
C PRO A 39 11.61 2.73 16.29
N ARG A 40 12.62 3.51 15.86
CA ARG A 40 13.31 3.35 14.57
C ARG A 40 12.48 3.70 13.33
N GLY A 41 11.27 4.20 13.51
CA GLY A 41 10.45 4.79 12.46
C GLY A 41 10.66 6.29 12.32
N ASP A 42 10.05 6.86 11.29
CA ASP A 42 10.05 8.30 11.04
C ASP A 42 8.66 8.80 10.61
N ALA A 43 8.41 10.10 10.80
CA ALA A 43 7.11 10.69 10.52
C ALA A 43 6.71 10.63 9.04
N VAL A 44 7.67 10.68 8.11
CA VAL A 44 7.38 10.60 6.67
C VAL A 44 6.93 9.19 6.30
N SER A 45 7.63 8.18 6.80
CA SER A 45 7.24 6.78 6.64
C SER A 45 5.86 6.49 7.25
N MET A 46 5.56 7.06 8.42
CA MET A 46 4.24 6.97 9.04
C MET A 46 3.14 7.55 8.14
N GLN A 47 3.35 8.74 7.58
CA GLN A 47 2.40 9.36 6.66
C GLN A 47 2.21 8.53 5.38
N ILE A 48 3.28 7.97 4.82
CA ILE A 48 3.19 7.09 3.64
C ILE A 48 2.41 5.81 3.99
N ALA A 49 2.64 5.24 5.17
CA ALA A 49 1.90 4.06 5.64
C ALA A 49 0.40 4.35 5.79
N LEU A 50 0.04 5.51 6.35
CA LEU A 50 -1.34 5.99 6.44
C LEU A 50 -1.98 6.14 5.05
N LEU A 51 -1.29 6.79 4.10
CA LEU A 51 -1.83 6.96 2.74
C LEU A 51 -2.02 5.62 2.03
N GLN A 52 -1.05 4.71 2.13
CA GLN A 52 -1.19 3.36 1.59
C GLN A 52 -2.39 2.62 2.22
N HIS A 53 -2.58 2.74 3.53
CA HIS A 53 -3.73 2.16 4.23
C HIS A 53 -5.06 2.70 3.70
N LEU A 54 -5.17 4.02 3.55
CA LEU A 54 -6.38 4.67 3.05
C LEU A 54 -6.69 4.26 1.61
N ASP A 55 -5.69 4.17 0.74
CA ASP A 55 -5.86 3.69 -0.63
C ASP A 55 -6.38 2.24 -0.67
N VAL A 56 -5.87 1.37 0.20
CA VAL A 56 -6.34 -0.02 0.31
C VAL A 56 -7.78 -0.08 0.83
N CYS A 57 -8.11 0.71 1.86
CA CYS A 57 -9.48 0.78 2.39
C CYS A 57 -10.46 1.30 1.34
N ALA A 58 -10.09 2.35 0.61
CA ALA A 58 -10.90 2.92 -0.46
C ALA A 58 -11.12 1.91 -1.59
N TRP A 59 -10.09 1.14 -1.97
CA TRP A 59 -10.24 0.06 -2.94
C TRP A 59 -11.16 -1.06 -2.43
N GLY A 60 -11.10 -1.41 -1.14
CA GLY A 60 -12.02 -2.35 -0.52
C GLY A 60 -13.48 -1.86 -0.54
N ALA A 61 -13.70 -0.59 -0.20
CA ALA A 61 -15.02 0.05 -0.14
C ALA A 61 -15.65 0.25 -1.53
N ALA A 62 -14.83 0.48 -2.56
CA ALA A 62 -15.25 0.62 -3.96
C ALA A 62 -15.97 -0.62 -4.53
N GLY A 63 -15.94 -1.76 -3.83
CA GLY A 63 -16.50 -3.02 -4.30
C GLY A 63 -15.65 -3.63 -5.42
N ARG A 64 -15.67 -4.96 -5.55
CA ARG A 64 -14.75 -5.74 -6.41
C ARG A 64 -15.00 -5.59 -7.92
N ARG A 65 -15.40 -4.41 -8.43
CA ARG A 65 -15.58 -4.16 -9.88
C ARG A 65 -14.33 -4.51 -10.68
N THR A 66 -13.15 -4.22 -10.13
CA THR A 66 -11.89 -4.73 -10.67
C THR A 66 -11.31 -5.76 -9.72
N SER A 67 -11.34 -7.03 -10.11
CA SER A 67 -10.72 -8.09 -9.33
C SER A 67 -9.21 -7.87 -9.21
N ALA A 68 -8.63 -8.30 -8.08
CA ALA A 68 -7.19 -8.26 -7.84
C ALA A 68 -6.41 -8.87 -9.03
N ALA A 69 -6.89 -9.97 -9.59
CA ALA A 69 -6.27 -10.63 -10.75
C ALA A 69 -6.29 -9.76 -12.01
N ALA A 70 -7.37 -9.02 -12.27
CA ALA A 70 -7.45 -8.10 -13.40
C ALA A 70 -6.49 -6.92 -13.25
N LEU A 71 -6.39 -6.35 -12.04
CA LEU A 71 -5.42 -5.31 -11.70
C LEU A 71 -3.98 -5.77 -11.93
N CYS A 72 -3.62 -6.91 -11.36
CA CYS A 72 -2.29 -7.52 -11.50
C CYS A 72 -1.88 -7.71 -12.96
N ARG A 73 -2.78 -8.26 -13.79
CA ARG A 73 -2.52 -8.44 -15.23
C ARG A 73 -2.36 -7.12 -15.96
N ARG A 74 -3.23 -6.14 -15.67
CA ARG A 74 -3.24 -4.84 -16.36
C ARG A 74 -1.97 -4.02 -16.08
N PHE A 75 -1.51 -4.02 -14.84
CA PHE A 75 -0.40 -3.17 -14.40
C PHE A 75 0.92 -3.93 -14.26
N GLY A 76 0.96 -5.23 -14.53
CA GLY A 76 2.19 -6.01 -14.62
C GLY A 76 2.86 -6.27 -13.27
N PHE A 77 2.10 -6.64 -12.24
CA PHE A 77 2.65 -7.10 -10.95
C PHE A 77 1.98 -8.38 -10.45
N SER A 78 2.66 -9.11 -9.57
CA SER A 78 2.16 -10.39 -9.07
C SER A 78 1.02 -10.21 -8.04
N PRO A 79 0.08 -11.17 -7.95
CA PRO A 79 -0.92 -11.20 -6.88
C PRO A 79 -0.30 -11.22 -5.47
N GLN A 80 0.87 -11.86 -5.33
CA GLN A 80 1.59 -11.88 -4.06
C GLN A 80 2.10 -10.49 -3.66
N THR A 81 2.60 -9.70 -4.61
CA THR A 81 2.99 -8.30 -4.37
C THR A 81 1.79 -7.49 -3.91
N LEU A 82 0.65 -7.62 -4.59
CA LEU A 82 -0.57 -6.92 -4.22
C LEU A 82 -1.02 -7.30 -2.80
N SER A 83 -1.08 -8.61 -2.49
CA SER A 83 -1.47 -9.11 -1.17
C SER A 83 -0.58 -8.58 -0.05
N LYS A 84 0.74 -8.56 -0.25
CA LYS A 84 1.69 -8.00 0.74
C LYS A 84 1.52 -6.50 0.91
N VAL A 85 1.21 -5.76 -0.15
CA VAL A 85 0.94 -4.31 -0.08
C VAL A 85 -0.37 -4.04 0.65
N THR A 86 -1.42 -4.79 0.35
CA THR A 86 -2.76 -4.59 0.94
C THR A 86 -2.81 -4.97 2.41
N THR A 87 -1.95 -5.89 2.85
CA THR A 87 -1.79 -6.26 4.27
C THR A 87 -0.71 -5.44 4.98
N GLY A 88 -0.12 -4.45 4.31
CA GLY A 88 0.91 -3.58 4.86
C GLY A 88 2.24 -4.30 5.20
N GLN A 89 2.46 -5.50 4.67
CA GLN A 89 3.71 -6.26 4.80
C GLN A 89 4.80 -5.80 3.82
N ARG A 90 4.45 -4.94 2.86
CA ARG A 90 5.36 -4.38 1.85
C ARG A 90 4.96 -2.94 1.53
N TRP A 91 5.95 -2.07 1.29
CA TRP A 91 5.68 -0.72 0.79
C TRP A 91 5.12 -0.81 -0.64
N ALA A 92 4.07 -0.04 -0.91
CA ALA A 92 3.53 0.09 -2.25
C ALA A 92 4.57 0.77 -3.16
N GLY A 93 4.89 0.12 -4.28
CA GLY A 93 5.58 0.79 -5.38
C GLY A 93 4.61 1.66 -6.18
N GLU A 94 5.15 2.58 -6.98
CA GLU A 94 4.40 3.51 -7.83
C GLU A 94 3.35 2.79 -8.69
N THR A 95 3.73 1.66 -9.29
CA THR A 95 2.83 0.84 -10.12
C THR A 95 1.62 0.32 -9.34
N VAL A 96 1.81 -0.09 -8.08
CA VAL A 96 0.71 -0.62 -7.25
C VAL A 96 -0.20 0.51 -6.79
N LEU A 97 0.36 1.67 -6.42
CA LEU A 97 -0.41 2.88 -6.09
C LEU A 97 -1.27 3.32 -7.29
N ALA A 98 -0.69 3.40 -8.49
CA ALA A 98 -1.41 3.73 -9.71
C ALA A 98 -2.56 2.74 -9.99
N ALA A 99 -2.34 1.46 -9.72
CA ALA A 99 -3.36 0.42 -9.88
C ALA A 99 -4.52 0.61 -8.90
N LEU A 100 -4.24 0.84 -7.61
CA LEU A 100 -5.26 1.11 -6.59
C LEU A 100 -6.07 2.35 -6.97
N HIS A 101 -5.38 3.43 -7.36
CA HIS A 101 -6.00 4.69 -7.79
C HIS A 101 -6.89 4.53 -9.02
N TYR A 102 -6.46 3.75 -10.00
CA TYR A 102 -7.27 3.40 -11.16
C TYR A 102 -8.54 2.64 -10.74
N ALA A 103 -8.40 1.65 -9.86
CA ALA A 103 -9.53 0.84 -9.39
C ALA A 103 -10.55 1.66 -8.60
N ILE A 104 -10.09 2.55 -7.71
CA ILE A 104 -10.92 3.48 -6.93
C ILE A 104 -11.68 4.41 -7.88
N ARG A 105 -10.98 5.05 -8.83
CA ARG A 105 -11.59 6.01 -9.77
C ARG A 105 -12.52 5.36 -10.80
N SER A 106 -12.29 4.10 -11.15
CA SER A 106 -13.17 3.36 -12.08
C SER A 106 -14.42 2.80 -11.39
N ALA A 107 -14.50 2.91 -10.06
CA ALA A 107 -15.63 2.47 -9.27
C ALA A 107 -16.60 3.60 -8.88
N ALA A 108 -16.11 4.85 -8.85
CA ALA A 108 -16.94 6.06 -8.78
C ALA A 108 -17.77 6.23 -10.07
#